data_AF-A0A8X6LE84-F1
#
_entry.id   AF-A0A8X6LE84-F1
#
_cell.length_a   1.000
_cell.length_b   1.000
_cell.length_c   1.000
_cell.angle_alpha   90.00
_cell.angle_beta   90.00
_cell.angle_gamma   90.00
#
_symmetry.space_group_name_H-M   'P 1'
#
loop_
_entity.id
_entity.type
_entity.pdbx_description
1 polymer ?
#
loop_
_entity_poly.entity_id
_entity_poly.type
_entity_poly.pdbx_seq_one_letter_code
_entity_poly.pdbx_strand_id
1 'polypeptide(L)'
;MAHLGQKYERKVKGIPGKNTRKEGLSIWTGALFLLATMSGRGILALPSAFLGTGLIGILLLTFLCVNSLYSVQCLGACWSILEERYEEYRIKKSRRPYASIAYRASGKIMQHFVSFCLIINLLGVAIVYLLLSSEITESVVDGKGLSYCNWIIIFAVIFCPMLWLGTPDDFW
;
A
#
# COMPACT_ATOMS: atom_id res chain seq x y z
N MET A 1 1.43 -27.86 -13.56
CA MET A 1 1.11 -26.51 -13.03
C MET A 1 -0.37 -26.38 -12.64
N ALA A 2 -1.34 -26.82 -13.45
CA ALA A 2 -2.78 -26.75 -13.13
C ALA A 2 -3.23 -27.59 -11.90
N HIS A 3 -2.61 -28.75 -11.65
CA HIS A 3 -2.94 -29.60 -10.50
C HIS A 3 -2.53 -29.02 -9.13
N LEU A 4 -1.55 -28.10 -9.10
CA LEU A 4 -1.17 -27.40 -7.86
C LEU A 4 -2.14 -26.25 -7.53
N GLY A 5 -2.71 -25.60 -8.56
CA GLY A 5 -3.73 -24.56 -8.39
C GLY A 5 -5.03 -25.10 -7.78
N GLN A 6 -5.51 -26.26 -8.23
CA GLN A 6 -6.72 -26.88 -7.64
C GLN A 6 -6.52 -27.38 -6.21
N LYS A 7 -5.30 -27.77 -5.83
CA LYS A 7 -4.98 -28.20 -4.46
C LYS A 7 -4.90 -27.00 -3.51
N TYR A 8 -4.49 -25.84 -4.00
CA TYR A 8 -4.49 -24.57 -3.28
C TYR A 8 -5.92 -24.05 -3.02
N GLU A 9 -6.76 -24.00 -4.07
CA GLU A 9 -8.18 -23.57 -3.99
C GLU A 9 -8.99 -24.39 -2.97
N ARG A 10 -8.80 -25.71 -2.93
CA ARG A 10 -9.48 -26.57 -1.96
C ARG A 10 -8.97 -26.43 -0.53
N LYS A 11 -7.70 -26.04 -0.34
CA LYS A 11 -7.14 -25.82 1.00
C LYS A 11 -7.62 -24.49 1.59
N VAL A 12 -7.79 -23.45 0.76
CA VAL A 12 -8.32 -22.14 1.17
C VAL A 12 -9.79 -22.23 1.64
N LYS A 13 -10.62 -23.06 0.98
CA LYS A 13 -12.01 -23.31 1.44
C LYS A 13 -12.12 -24.11 2.74
N GLY A 14 -11.04 -24.70 3.22
CA GLY A 14 -11.03 -25.61 4.38
C GLY A 14 -10.46 -25.03 5.68
N ILE A 15 -10.14 -23.73 5.74
CA ILE A 15 -9.59 -23.12 6.95
C ILE A 15 -10.72 -22.47 7.76
N PRO A 16 -11.20 -23.08 8.86
CA PRO A 16 -11.99 -22.33 9.84
C PRO A 16 -11.08 -21.28 10.46
N GLY A 17 -11.21 -20.04 9.99
CA GLY A 17 -10.54 -18.87 10.56
C GLY A 17 -11.10 -18.57 11.95
N LYS A 18 -10.67 -19.32 12.95
CA LYS A 18 -10.95 -19.03 14.36
C LYS A 18 -9.64 -18.81 15.09
N ASN A 19 -9.26 -17.54 15.19
CA ASN A 19 -8.47 -17.03 16.30
C ASN A 19 -9.04 -15.67 16.68
N THR A 20 -9.82 -15.67 17.76
CA THR A 20 -10.26 -14.48 18.48
C THR A 20 -9.04 -13.74 19.02
N ARG A 21 -8.47 -12.79 18.27
CA ARG A 21 -7.66 -11.71 18.83
C ARG A 21 -8.56 -10.49 18.97
N LYS A 22 -8.80 -10.08 20.23
CA LYS A 22 -9.71 -9.00 20.60
C LYS A 22 -9.10 -7.60 20.46
N GLU A 23 -7.90 -7.45 19.89
CA GLU A 23 -7.22 -6.16 19.76
C GLU A 23 -6.51 -6.10 18.40
N GLY A 24 -7.24 -5.63 17.40
CA GLY A 24 -6.76 -5.49 16.04
C GLY A 24 -7.75 -4.64 15.24
N LEU A 25 -7.22 -3.73 14.42
CA LEU A 25 -7.99 -2.85 13.56
C LEU A 25 -9.08 -3.64 12.81
N SER A 26 -10.33 -3.18 12.91
CA SER A 26 -11.46 -3.78 12.20
C SER A 26 -11.13 -3.90 10.71
N ILE A 27 -11.48 -5.03 10.09
CA ILE A 27 -11.27 -5.29 8.65
C ILE A 27 -11.82 -4.14 7.81
N TRP A 28 -12.95 -3.56 8.24
CA TRP A 28 -13.56 -2.40 7.59
C TRP A 28 -12.71 -1.14 7.67
N THR A 29 -12.16 -0.82 8.85
CA THR A 29 -11.29 0.34 9.03
C THR A 29 -9.98 0.17 8.28
N GLY A 30 -9.40 -1.04 8.28
CA GLY A 30 -8.20 -1.36 7.50
C GLY A 30 -8.42 -1.24 5.99
N ALA A 31 -9.57 -1.72 5.49
CA ALA A 31 -9.94 -1.56 4.09
C ALA A 31 -10.11 -0.08 3.70
N LEU A 32 -10.78 0.72 4.54
CA LEU A 32 -10.96 2.15 4.29
C LEU A 32 -9.60 2.88 4.26
N PHE A 33 -8.72 2.58 5.21
CA PHE A 33 -7.37 3.17 5.24
C PHE A 33 -6.56 2.81 3.99
N LEU A 34 -6.61 1.54 3.57
CA LEU A 34 -5.93 1.10 2.35
C LEU A 34 -6.48 1.84 1.11
N LEU A 35 -7.81 1.92 0.96
CA LEU A 35 -8.44 2.64 -0.15
C LEU A 35 -8.07 4.12 -0.16
N ALA A 36 -8.01 4.76 1.01
CA ALA A 36 -7.58 6.16 1.13
C ALA A 36 -6.13 6.35 0.68
N THR A 37 -5.21 5.46 1.07
CA THR A 37 -3.79 5.53 0.65
C THR A 37 -3.57 5.23 -0.82
N MET A 38 -4.48 4.52 -1.48
CA MET A 38 -4.40 4.25 -2.92
C MET A 38 -5.11 5.32 -3.76
N SER A 39 -6.07 6.04 -3.16
CA SER A 39 -6.76 7.18 -3.77
C SER A 39 -5.87 8.43 -3.70
N GLY A 40 -5.01 8.59 -4.71
CA GLY A 40 -4.10 9.73 -4.83
C GLY A 40 -4.24 10.47 -6.16
N ARG A 41 -3.26 11.35 -6.46
CA ARG A 41 -3.16 12.09 -7.75
C ARG A 41 -3.31 11.21 -8.98
N GLY A 42 -2.95 9.93 -8.89
CA GLY A 42 -3.09 8.97 -9.98
C GLY A 42 -4.53 8.83 -10.49
N ILE A 43 -5.52 8.80 -9.59
CA ILE A 43 -6.94 8.70 -9.98
C ILE A 43 -7.43 10.02 -10.60
N LEU A 44 -6.93 11.17 -10.13
CA LEU A 44 -7.27 12.49 -10.67
C LEU A 44 -6.68 12.72 -12.08
N ALA A 45 -5.51 12.16 -12.36
CA ALA A 45 -4.87 12.26 -13.68
C ALA A 45 -5.46 11.28 -14.71
N LEU A 46 -6.15 10.23 -14.25
CA LEU A 46 -6.67 9.17 -15.10
C LEU A 46 -7.73 9.66 -16.11
N PRO A 47 -8.72 10.50 -15.75
CA PRO A 47 -9.67 11.06 -16.72
C PRO A 47 -9.00 11.90 -17.82
N SER A 48 -7.98 12.69 -17.44
CA SER A 48 -7.23 13.52 -18.40
C SER A 48 -6.43 12.65 -19.37
N ALA A 49 -5.76 11.60 -18.87
CA ALA A 49 -5.08 10.63 -19.72
C ALA A 49 -6.06 9.89 -20.65
N PHE A 50 -7.24 9.56 -20.13
CA PHE A 50 -8.29 8.84 -20.85
C PHE A 50 -8.85 9.64 -22.04
N LEU A 51 -9.05 10.95 -21.85
CA LEU A 51 -9.42 11.87 -22.94
C LEU A 51 -8.36 11.91 -24.05
N GLY A 52 -7.08 11.71 -23.72
CA GLY A 52 -5.98 11.70 -24.67
C GLY A 52 -5.82 10.41 -25.47
N THR A 53 -6.23 9.26 -24.93
CA THR A 53 -6.05 7.94 -25.57
C THR A 53 -7.33 7.43 -26.27
N GLY A 54 -8.51 7.93 -25.92
CA GLY A 54 -9.78 7.42 -26.45
C GLY A 54 -10.07 5.98 -26.01
N LEU A 55 -10.86 5.22 -26.79
CA LEU A 55 -11.31 3.86 -26.41
C LEU A 55 -10.18 2.87 -26.09
N ILE A 56 -8.97 3.07 -26.65
CA ILE A 56 -7.81 2.22 -26.34
C ILE A 56 -7.40 2.31 -24.87
N GLY A 57 -7.69 3.43 -24.21
CA GLY A 57 -7.43 3.65 -22.79
C GLY A 57 -8.21 2.69 -21.88
N ILE A 58 -9.43 2.27 -22.27
CA ILE A 58 -10.26 1.35 -21.46
C ILE A 58 -9.60 -0.03 -21.46
N LEU A 59 -9.10 -0.45 -22.63
CA LEU A 59 -8.45 -1.74 -22.79
C LEU A 59 -7.13 -1.77 -21.97
N LEU A 60 -6.34 -0.70 -22.05
CA LEU A 60 -5.10 -0.56 -21.27
C LEU A 60 -5.37 -0.51 -19.75
N LEU A 61 -6.39 0.23 -19.33
CA LEU A 61 -6.78 0.32 -17.92
C LEU A 61 -7.24 -1.05 -17.37
N THR A 62 -8.05 -1.78 -18.15
CA THR A 62 -8.50 -3.12 -17.77
C THR A 62 -7.32 -4.07 -17.64
N PHE A 63 -6.37 -4.03 -18.59
CA PHE A 63 -5.15 -4.83 -18.53
C PHE A 63 -4.31 -4.50 -17.28
N LEU A 64 -4.10 -3.21 -16.99
CA LEU A 64 -3.35 -2.78 -15.81
C LEU A 64 -4.02 -3.23 -14.50
N CYS A 65 -5.35 -3.12 -14.41
CA CYS A 65 -6.12 -3.57 -13.26
C CYS A 65 -5.95 -5.08 -13.02
N VAL A 66 -6.05 -5.91 -14.07
CA VAL A 66 -5.86 -7.36 -13.94
C VAL A 66 -4.45 -7.70 -13.47
N ASN A 67 -3.42 -7.07 -14.04
CA ASN A 67 -2.02 -7.29 -13.63
C ASN A 67 -1.77 -6.86 -12.17
N SER A 68 -2.37 -5.74 -11.75
CA SER A 68 -2.25 -5.23 -10.38
C SER A 68 -2.94 -6.16 -9.39
N LEU A 69 -4.17 -6.60 -9.70
CA LEU A 69 -4.91 -7.56 -8.87
C LEU A 69 -4.17 -8.88 -8.73
N TYR A 70 -3.61 -9.39 -9.84
CA TYR A 70 -2.80 -10.62 -9.82
C TYR A 70 -1.60 -10.49 -8.87
N SER A 71 -0.88 -9.37 -8.94
CA SER A 71 0.28 -9.11 -8.09
C SER A 71 -0.08 -9.04 -6.60
N VAL A 72 -1.19 -8.38 -6.26
CA VAL A 72 -1.70 -8.28 -4.88
C VAL A 72 -2.13 -9.65 -4.35
N GLN A 73 -2.80 -10.45 -5.17
CA GLN A 73 -3.21 -11.80 -4.79
C GLN A 73 -2.02 -12.72 -4.52
N CYS A 74 -1.00 -12.70 -5.38
CA CYS A 74 0.23 -13.48 -5.18
C CYS A 74 0.92 -13.12 -3.86
N LEU A 75 0.97 -11.83 -3.54
CA LEU A 75 1.56 -11.38 -2.28
C LEU A 75 0.78 -11.85 -1.05
N GLY A 76 -0.56 -11.72 -1.07
CA GLY A 76 -1.42 -12.22 -0.01
C GLY A 76 -1.30 -13.74 0.17
N ALA A 77 -1.19 -14.48 -0.93
CA ALA A 77 -0.94 -15.92 -0.91
C ALA A 77 0.41 -16.26 -0.28
N CYS A 78 1.49 -15.56 -0.65
CA CYS A 78 2.81 -15.74 -0.06
C CYS A 78 2.79 -15.48 1.45
N TRP A 79 2.05 -14.47 1.91
CA TRP A 79 1.87 -14.19 3.33
C TRP A 79 1.13 -15.32 4.05
N SER A 80 0.02 -15.80 3.50
CA SER A 80 -0.76 -16.92 4.06
C SER A 80 0.08 -18.20 4.19
N ILE A 81 0.90 -18.51 3.18
CA ILE A 81 1.81 -19.67 3.21
C ILE A 81 2.89 -19.50 4.29
N LEU A 82 3.40 -18.28 4.46
CA LEU A 82 4.41 -17.99 5.47
C LEU A 82 3.85 -18.14 6.89
N GLU A 83 2.63 -17.68 7.13
CA GLU A 83 1.93 -17.80 8.40
C GLU A 83 1.57 -19.27 8.74
N GLU A 84 1.24 -20.09 7.72
CA GLU A 84 1.01 -21.53 7.91
C GLU A 84 2.28 -22.31 8.29
N ARG A 85 3.46 -21.90 7.80
CA ARG A 85 4.71 -22.67 7.94
C ARG A 85 5.53 -22.34 9.18
N TYR A 86 5.38 -21.14 9.75
CA TYR A 86 6.23 -20.67 10.84
C TYR A 86 5.39 -20.03 11.94
N GLU A 87 5.29 -20.72 13.08
CA GLU A 87 4.53 -20.26 14.26
C GLU A 87 5.05 -18.93 14.82
N GLU A 88 6.34 -18.63 14.62
CA GLU A 88 7.00 -17.38 15.02
C GLU A 88 6.29 -16.12 14.49
N TYR A 89 5.79 -16.15 13.24
CA TYR A 89 5.07 -15.03 12.63
C TYR A 89 3.58 -14.98 13.00
N ARG A 90 3.04 -16.08 13.55
CA ARG A 90 1.65 -16.16 14.03
C ARG A 90 1.50 -15.50 15.40
N ILE A 91 2.53 -15.60 16.24
CA ILE A 91 2.51 -15.08 17.62
C ILE A 91 3.00 -13.63 17.66
N LYS A 92 4.02 -13.28 16.87
CA LYS A 92 4.61 -11.93 16.86
C LYS A 92 4.16 -11.15 15.62
N LYS A 93 3.47 -10.01 15.83
CA LYS A 93 3.14 -9.06 14.75
C LYS A 93 4.43 -8.61 14.07
N SER A 94 4.67 -9.08 12.85
CA SER A 94 5.86 -8.69 12.08
C SER A 94 5.68 -7.27 11.55
N ARG A 95 6.46 -6.32 12.08
CA ARG A 95 6.41 -4.89 11.68
C ARG A 95 6.86 -4.64 10.23
N ARG A 96 7.43 -5.65 9.55
CA ARG A 96 7.91 -5.58 8.15
C ARG A 96 7.56 -6.86 7.38
N PRO A 97 6.29 -7.06 7.01
CA PRO A 97 5.81 -8.32 6.42
C PRO A 97 6.53 -8.68 5.11
N TYR A 98 6.69 -7.69 4.22
CA TYR A 98 7.39 -7.86 2.93
C TYR A 98 8.85 -8.30 3.08
N ALA A 99 9.57 -7.73 4.05
CA ALA A 99 10.96 -8.08 4.30
C ALA A 99 11.08 -9.52 4.85
N SER A 100 10.14 -9.96 5.69
CA SER A 100 10.10 -11.35 6.18
C SER A 100 9.77 -12.37 5.08
N ILE A 101 8.86 -12.04 4.15
CA ILE A 101 8.57 -12.89 2.99
C ILE A 101 9.83 -13.03 2.12
N ALA A 102 10.48 -11.90 1.81
CA ALA A 102 11.71 -11.89 1.01
C ALA A 102 12.87 -12.67 1.67
N TYR A 103 13.03 -12.53 2.99
CA TYR A 103 14.04 -13.25 3.75
C TYR A 103 13.87 -14.77 3.65
N ARG A 104 12.63 -15.25 3.77
CA ARG A 104 12.33 -16.70 3.75
C ARG A 104 12.30 -17.27 2.32
N ALA A 105 12.03 -16.45 1.31
CA ALA A 105 12.02 -16.88 -0.09
C ALA A 105 13.43 -16.94 -0.72
N SER A 106 14.29 -15.96 -0.43
CA SER A 106 15.58 -15.79 -1.16
C SER A 106 16.74 -15.30 -0.28
N GLY A 107 16.61 -15.34 1.04
CA GLY A 107 17.68 -15.03 1.99
C GLY A 107 17.89 -13.54 2.30
N LYS A 108 19.00 -13.25 2.99
CA LYS A 108 19.33 -11.92 3.55
C LYS A 108 19.50 -10.82 2.51
N ILE A 109 20.05 -11.15 1.35
CA ILE A 109 20.35 -10.18 0.29
C ILE A 109 19.04 -9.60 -0.27
N MET A 110 18.08 -10.47 -0.59
CA MET A 110 16.78 -10.05 -1.10
C MET A 110 15.97 -9.26 -0.07
N GLN A 111 16.10 -9.58 1.20
CA GLN A 111 15.47 -8.82 2.29
C GLN A 111 15.92 -7.35 2.30
N HIS A 112 17.23 -7.10 2.14
CA HIS A 112 17.77 -5.73 2.12
C HIS A 112 17.32 -4.98 0.87
N PHE A 113 17.35 -5.66 -0.29
CA PHE A 113 16.89 -5.07 -1.55
C PHE A 113 15.40 -4.65 -1.49
N VAL A 114 14.53 -5.54 -1.00
CA VAL A 114 13.09 -5.23 -0.85
C VAL A 114 12.88 -4.11 0.17
N SER A 115 13.62 -4.13 1.28
CA SER A 115 13.51 -3.06 2.29
C SER A 115 13.92 -1.70 1.71
N PHE A 116 14.99 -1.65 0.92
CA PHE A 116 15.45 -0.44 0.24
C PHE A 116 14.41 0.07 -0.77
N CYS A 117 13.84 -0.82 -1.58
CA CYS A 117 12.77 -0.49 -2.53
C CYS A 117 11.53 0.07 -1.82
N LEU A 118 11.13 -0.51 -0.69
CA LEU A 118 10.01 0.00 0.11
C LEU A 118 10.30 1.39 0.66
N ILE A 119 11.50 1.66 1.18
CA ILE A 119 11.87 2.99 1.68
C ILE A 119 11.77 4.03 0.56
N ILE A 120 12.28 3.73 -0.64
CA ILE A 120 12.15 4.63 -1.80
C ILE A 120 10.68 4.86 -2.16
N ASN A 121 9.87 3.81 -2.19
CA ASN A 121 8.43 3.92 -2.49
C ASN A 121 7.72 4.81 -1.46
N LEU A 122 7.97 4.59 -0.16
CA LEU A 122 7.39 5.40 0.91
C LEU A 122 7.81 6.88 0.81
N LEU A 123 9.07 7.16 0.48
CA LEU A 123 9.55 8.52 0.24
C LEU A 123 8.88 9.16 -0.98
N GLY A 124 8.78 8.42 -2.09
CA GLY A 124 8.14 8.90 -3.31
C GLY A 124 6.68 9.24 -3.09
N VAL A 125 5.95 8.37 -2.40
CA VAL A 125 4.54 8.59 -2.03
C VAL A 125 4.40 9.82 -1.14
N ALA A 126 5.25 9.98 -0.13
CA ALA A 126 5.24 11.16 0.74
C ALA A 126 5.46 12.48 -0.04
N ILE A 127 6.42 12.49 -0.97
CA ILE A 127 6.70 13.67 -1.81
C ILE A 127 5.48 14.01 -2.69
N VAL A 128 4.88 13.02 -3.37
CA VAL A 128 3.72 13.26 -4.23
C VAL A 128 2.50 13.75 -3.44
N TYR A 129 2.31 13.25 -2.22
CA TYR A 129 1.25 13.74 -1.33
C TYR A 129 1.49 15.18 -0.87
N LEU A 130 2.73 15.54 -0.54
CA LEU A 130 3.08 16.93 -0.21
C LEU A 130 2.78 17.86 -1.39
N LEU A 131 3.18 17.48 -2.60
CA LEU A 131 2.90 18.23 -3.82
C LEU A 131 1.40 18.32 -4.10
N LEU A 132 0.62 17.26 -3.85
CA LEU A 132 -0.84 17.32 -4.02
C LEU A 132 -1.48 18.30 -3.05
N SER A 133 -1.05 18.26 -1.79
CA SER A 133 -1.61 19.10 -0.72
C SER A 133 -1.37 20.58 -0.99
N SER A 134 -0.21 20.95 -1.52
CA SER A 134 0.09 22.34 -1.86
C SER A 134 -0.77 22.86 -3.01
N GLU A 135 -0.96 22.08 -4.08
CA GLU A 135 -1.83 22.46 -5.22
C GLU A 135 -3.29 22.67 -4.80
N ILE A 136 -3.82 21.74 -4.00
CA ILE A 136 -5.21 21.83 -3.52
C ILE A 136 -5.37 23.05 -2.61
N THR A 137 -4.37 23.36 -1.78
CA THR A 137 -4.46 24.50 -0.87
C THR A 137 -4.35 25.84 -1.61
N GLU A 138 -3.48 25.93 -2.62
CA GLU A 138 -3.35 27.13 -3.46
C GLU A 138 -4.64 27.40 -4.24
N SER A 139 -5.22 26.39 -4.88
CA SER A 139 -6.48 26.53 -5.62
C SER A 139 -7.69 26.92 -4.75
N VAL A 140 -7.66 26.61 -3.45
CA VAL A 140 -8.74 26.97 -2.50
C VAL A 140 -8.53 28.36 -1.88
N VAL A 141 -7.27 28.78 -1.69
CA VAL A 141 -6.89 30.08 -1.09
C VAL A 141 -6.58 31.09 -2.19
N ASP A 142 -7.52 31.25 -3.12
CA ASP A 142 -7.42 32.23 -4.20
C ASP A 142 -7.55 33.64 -3.59
N GLY A 143 -6.43 34.30 -3.28
CA GLY A 143 -6.43 35.69 -2.82
C GLY A 143 -5.35 36.15 -1.82
N LYS A 144 -4.44 35.28 -1.33
CA LYS A 144 -3.38 35.70 -0.39
C LYS A 144 -1.96 35.82 -0.99
N GLY A 145 -1.77 35.64 -2.30
CA GLY A 145 -0.45 35.82 -2.95
C GLY A 145 0.66 34.91 -2.41
N LEU A 146 0.32 33.88 -1.63
CA LEU A 146 1.27 32.91 -1.09
C LEU A 146 1.57 31.88 -2.18
N SER A 147 2.77 31.95 -2.75
CA SER A 147 3.24 31.05 -3.80
C SER A 147 3.29 29.58 -3.36
N TYR A 148 3.01 28.67 -4.30
CA TYR A 148 3.17 27.21 -4.21
C TYR A 148 4.34 26.72 -3.35
N CYS A 149 5.52 27.30 -3.55
CA CYS A 149 6.76 26.89 -2.90
C CYS A 149 6.70 27.08 -1.37
N ASN A 150 6.01 28.12 -0.90
CA ASN A 150 5.91 28.43 0.52
C ASN A 150 4.98 27.43 1.25
N TRP A 151 3.91 26.99 0.59
CA TRP A 151 3.00 25.96 1.12
C TRP A 151 3.69 24.61 1.30
N ILE A 152 4.60 24.23 0.39
CA ILE A 152 5.36 22.99 0.50
C ILE A 152 6.23 23.01 1.77
N ILE A 153 6.93 24.12 2.04
CA ILE A 153 7.79 24.24 3.22
C ILE A 153 6.95 24.16 4.50
N ILE A 154 5.80 24.83 4.54
CA ILE A 154 4.87 24.79 5.67
C ILE A 154 4.40 23.34 5.94
N PHE A 155 3.93 22.63 4.91
CA PHE A 155 3.52 21.24 5.07
C PHE A 155 4.67 20.32 5.46
N ALA A 156 5.88 20.52 4.92
CA ALA A 156 7.05 19.74 5.31
C ALA A 156 7.37 19.92 6.82
N VAL A 157 7.33 21.16 7.33
CA VAL A 157 7.58 21.45 8.75
C VAL A 157 6.48 20.89 9.66
N ILE A 158 5.23 20.80 9.19
CA ILE A 158 4.11 20.23 9.96
C ILE A 158 4.12 18.70 9.91
N PHE A 159 4.36 18.11 8.74
CA PHE A 159 4.35 16.66 8.59
C PHE A 159 5.60 15.99 9.16
N CYS A 160 6.76 16.67 9.19
CA CYS A 160 7.98 16.13 9.77
C CYS A 160 7.84 15.71 11.26
N PRO A 161 7.31 16.54 12.18
CA PRO A 161 7.04 16.13 13.56
C PRO A 161 5.90 15.13 13.66
N MET A 162 4.90 15.18 12.76
CA MET A 162 3.81 14.20 12.70
C MET A 162 4.33 12.80 12.33
N LEU A 163 5.25 12.72 11.37
CA LEU A 163 5.93 11.49 10.96
C LEU A 163 6.84 10.95 12.07
N TRP A 164 7.42 11.84 12.88
CA TRP A 164 8.21 11.47 14.06
C TRP A 164 7.35 10.84 15.17
N LEU A 165 6.07 11.24 15.29
CA LEU A 165 5.16 10.70 16.32
C LEU A 165 4.81 9.21 16.15
N GLY A 166 5.31 8.55 15.10
CA GLY A 166 5.18 7.10 14.95
C GLY A 166 3.80 6.65 14.48
N THR A 167 3.80 5.59 13.69
CA THR A 167 2.61 4.93 13.14
C THR A 167 1.62 4.61 14.26
N PRO A 168 0.30 4.84 14.10
CA PRO A 168 -0.73 4.50 15.08
C PRO A 168 -0.92 3.00 15.34
N ASP A 169 0.08 2.19 15.00
CA ASP A 169 0.15 0.75 15.23
C ASP A 169 0.32 0.39 16.71
N ASP A 170 0.58 1.40 17.56
CA ASP A 170 0.71 1.30 19.03
C ASP A 170 -0.50 1.91 19.78
N PHE A 171 -1.55 2.39 19.09
CA PHE A 171 -2.71 2.99 19.75
C PHE A 171 -3.90 2.04 19.98
N TRP A 172 -3.89 0.79 19.46
CA TRP A 172 -4.75 -0.34 19.84
C TRP A 172 -4.45 -1.60 19.02
#